data_AF-A0A482XBN0-F1
#
_entry.id   AF-A0A482XBN0-F1
#
_cell.length_a   1.000
_cell.length_b   1.000
_cell.length_c   1.000
_cell.angle_alpha   90.00
_cell.angle_beta   90.00
_cell.angle_gamma   90.00
#
_symmetry.space_group_name_H-M   'P 1'
#
loop_
_entity.id
_entity.type
_entity.pdbx_description
1 polymer ?
#
loop_
_entity_poly.entity_id
_entity_poly.type
_entity_poly.pdbx_seq_one_letter_code
_entity_poly.pdbx_strand_id
1 'polypeptide(L)'
;RCIPQFQNAAFGKTVIATNTCGQNGPTEFCHSYSSYGAPSTHSSQRKTCQMCYENSHPASYLTDKHSDKNVTWWQSDTIIEDIQWPHQVNLTLNL
;
A
#
# COMPACT_ATOMS: atom_id res chain seq x y z
N ARG A 1 -27.98 10.38 28.73
CA ARG A 1 -27.45 10.09 27.38
C ARG A 1 -25.94 10.13 27.48
N CYS A 2 -25.26 9.02 27.24
CA CYS A 2 -23.80 8.95 27.26
C CYS A 2 -23.31 8.71 25.84
N ILE A 3 -22.23 9.38 25.44
CA ILE A 3 -21.56 9.18 24.15
C ILE A 3 -20.14 8.70 24.50
N PRO A 4 -19.67 7.59 23.92
CA PRO A 4 -18.32 7.12 24.18
C PRO A 4 -17.28 8.13 23.67
N GLN A 5 -16.05 8.00 24.15
CA GLN A 5 -14.96 8.82 23.64
C GLN A 5 -14.72 8.51 22.16
N PHE A 6 -14.30 9.54 21.42
CA PHE A 6 -13.91 9.40 20.03
C PHE A 6 -12.63 8.57 19.94
N GLN A 7 -12.63 7.54 19.09
CA GLN A 7 -11.48 6.66 18.86
C GLN A 7 -11.38 6.25 17.40
N ASN A 8 -10.20 5.81 16.99
CA ASN A 8 -10.03 5.15 15.70
C ASN A 8 -10.59 3.71 15.80
N ALA A 9 -11.74 3.47 15.18
CA ALA A 9 -12.38 2.16 15.18
C ALA A 9 -11.61 1.07 14.41
N ALA A 10 -10.68 1.46 13.53
CA ALA A 10 -9.88 0.55 12.72
C ALA A 10 -8.59 0.09 13.42
N PHE A 11 -8.11 0.79 14.45
CA PHE A 11 -6.82 0.49 15.06
C PHE A 11 -6.76 -0.94 15.60
N GLY A 12 -5.76 -1.71 15.15
CA GLY A 12 -5.57 -3.11 15.52
C GLY A 12 -6.61 -4.09 14.96
N LYS A 13 -7.57 -3.63 14.15
CA LYS A 13 -8.56 -4.51 13.49
C LYS A 13 -7.94 -5.20 12.28
N THR A 14 -8.37 -6.43 12.01
CA THR A 14 -7.93 -7.14 10.82
C THR A 14 -8.64 -6.59 9.58
N VAL A 15 -7.85 -6.19 8.57
CA VAL A 15 -8.33 -5.85 7.24
C VAL A 15 -8.18 -7.06 6.32
N ILE A 16 -9.23 -7.39 5.59
CA ILE A 16 -9.21 -8.43 4.55
C ILE A 16 -9.01 -7.73 3.20
N ALA A 17 -7.86 -7.99 2.56
CA ALA A 17 -7.56 -7.51 1.21
C ALA A 17 -7.78 -8.63 0.19
N THR A 18 -8.44 -8.34 -0.93
CA THR A 18 -8.63 -9.34 -2.01
C THR A 18 -7.35 -9.63 -2.80
N ASN A 19 -6.34 -8.77 -2.67
CA ASN A 19 -5.03 -8.93 -3.26
C ASN A 19 -3.98 -8.37 -2.30
N THR A 20 -2.79 -8.96 -2.26
CA THR A 20 -1.62 -8.43 -1.56
C THR A 20 -0.38 -8.93 -2.30
N CYS A 21 0.60 -8.06 -2.53
CA CYS A 21 1.79 -8.44 -3.28
C CYS A 21 2.57 -9.57 -2.59
N GLY A 22 3.29 -10.35 -3.39
CA GLY A 22 4.11 -11.45 -2.88
C GLY A 22 3.35 -12.75 -2.60
N GLN A 23 2.01 -12.77 -2.62
CA GLN A 23 1.20 -13.97 -2.32
C GLN A 23 1.37 -15.09 -3.35
N ASN A 24 1.58 -14.75 -4.62
CA ASN A 24 1.77 -15.72 -5.72
C ASN A 24 3.25 -15.87 -6.12
N GLY A 25 4.17 -15.39 -5.28
CA GLY A 25 5.60 -15.30 -5.56
C GLY A 25 6.11 -13.86 -5.57
N PRO A 26 7.44 -13.64 -5.64
CA PRO A 26 8.01 -12.29 -5.60
C PRO A 26 7.56 -11.44 -6.78
N THR A 27 7.01 -10.25 -6.51
CA THR A 27 6.58 -9.29 -7.54
C THR A 27 7.40 -8.00 -7.47
N GLU A 28 7.78 -7.44 -8.63
CA GLU A 28 8.52 -6.18 -8.68
C GLU A 28 7.53 -5.00 -8.73
N PHE A 29 7.75 -3.98 -7.90
CA PHE A 29 7.03 -2.72 -8.00
C PHE A 29 8.02 -1.55 -8.10
N CYS A 30 7.67 -0.53 -8.88
CA CYS A 30 8.50 0.63 -9.12
C CYS A 30 7.78 1.92 -8.75
N HIS A 31 8.43 2.76 -7.95
CA HIS A 31 7.96 4.12 -7.67
C HIS A 31 8.56 5.11 -8.66
N SER A 32 7.71 5.89 -9.34
CA SER A 32 8.14 7.01 -10.17
C SER A 32 8.10 8.30 -9.36
N TYR A 33 9.27 8.83 -8.98
CA TYR A 33 9.34 10.16 -8.40
C TYR A 33 9.28 11.20 -9.53
N SER A 34 8.17 11.94 -9.64
CA SER A 34 8.22 13.21 -10.36
C SER A 34 8.91 14.21 -9.44
N SER A 35 10.12 14.62 -9.77
CA SER A 35 10.77 15.76 -9.12
C SER A 35 9.95 17.02 -9.43
N TYR A 36 9.03 17.38 -8.54
CA TYR A 36 8.38 18.69 -8.56
C TYR A 36 9.47 19.77 -8.53
N GLY A 37 9.64 20.50 -9.65
CA GLY A 37 10.54 21.66 -9.74
C GLY A 37 11.83 21.49 -10.56
N ALA A 38 12.10 20.36 -11.20
CA ALA A 38 13.21 20.27 -12.15
C ALA A 38 12.78 20.74 -13.56
N PRO A 39 13.46 21.73 -14.17
CA PRO A 39 13.13 22.18 -15.53
C PRO A 39 13.24 21.01 -16.51
N SER A 40 12.29 20.97 -17.45
CA SER A 40 12.07 19.95 -18.48
C SER A 40 13.14 19.93 -19.57
N THR A 41 14.41 19.90 -19.17
CA THR A 41 15.56 19.72 -20.06
C THR A 41 16.37 18.57 -19.47
N HIS A 42 16.12 17.35 -19.95
CA HIS A 42 16.75 16.09 -19.49
C HIS A 42 16.39 15.59 -18.08
N SER A 43 15.10 15.58 -17.69
CA SER A 43 14.68 14.94 -16.44
C SER A 43 14.57 13.41 -16.62
N SER A 44 15.68 12.68 -16.44
CA SER A 44 15.65 11.23 -16.25
C SER A 44 14.71 10.92 -15.08
N GLN A 45 13.50 10.43 -15.38
CA GLN A 45 12.59 9.93 -14.36
C GLN A 45 13.32 8.84 -13.57
N ARG A 46 13.73 9.15 -12.33
CA ARG A 46 14.34 8.14 -11.46
C ARG A 46 13.25 7.20 -11.02
N LYS A 47 13.26 6.00 -11.60
CA LYS A 47 12.44 4.88 -11.17
C LYS A 47 13.25 4.09 -10.15
N THR A 48 12.71 3.95 -8.95
CA THR A 48 13.27 3.05 -7.93
C THR A 48 12.35 1.84 -7.86
N CYS A 49 12.89 0.67 -8.15
CA CYS A 49 12.16 -0.59 -8.11
C CYS A 49 12.57 -1.41 -6.89
N GLN A 50 11.62 -2.13 -6.32
CA GLN A 50 11.79 -2.99 -5.16
C GLN A 50 11.03 -4.30 -5.38
N MET A 51 11.51 -5.37 -4.77
CA MET A 51 10.83 -6.66 -4.78
C MET A 51 9.90 -6.77 -3.57
N CYS A 52 8.62 -7.06 -3.81
CA CYS A 52 7.68 -7.48 -2.79
C CYS A 52 7.71 -9.00 -2.65
N TYR A 53 8.09 -9.48 -1.48
CA TYR A 53 7.98 -10.88 -1.08
C TYR A 53 6.75 -11.10 -0.22
N GLU A 54 6.37 -12.36 -0.01
CA GLU A 54 5.32 -12.73 0.93
C GLU A 54 5.54 -12.04 2.29
N ASN A 55 4.48 -11.42 2.83
CA ASN A 55 4.50 -10.68 4.10
C ASN A 55 5.40 -9.42 4.14
N SER A 56 5.88 -8.90 3.00
CA SER A 56 6.63 -7.62 2.98
C SER A 56 5.73 -6.42 3.26
N HIS A 57 4.51 -6.44 2.71
CA HIS A 57 3.52 -5.35 2.80
C HIS A 57 2.11 -5.90 3.11
N PRO A 58 1.91 -6.59 4.25
CA PRO A 58 0.66 -7.24 4.59
C PRO A 58 -0.46 -6.22 4.89
N ALA A 59 -1.72 -6.64 4.74
CA ALA A 59 -2.88 -5.81 5.04
C ALA A 59 -2.95 -5.34 6.51
N SER A 60 -2.26 -6.02 7.44
CA SER A 60 -2.15 -5.61 8.84
C SER A 60 -1.44 -4.25 9.03
N TYR A 61 -0.60 -3.84 8.07
CA TYR A 61 0.06 -2.53 8.05
C TYR A 61 -0.87 -1.37 7.70
N LEU A 62 -2.17 -1.61 7.44
CA LEU A 62 -3.16 -0.54 7.28
C LEU A 62 -3.67 0.00 8.62
N THR A 63 -3.54 -0.80 9.69
CA THR A 63 -4.21 -0.59 10.97
C THR A 63 -3.28 -0.73 12.17
N ASP A 64 -1.98 -0.87 11.92
CA ASP A 64 -0.95 -0.89 12.93
C ASP A 64 -0.68 0.53 13.48
N LYS A 65 0.34 0.64 14.32
CA LYS A 65 0.72 1.91 14.92
C LYS A 65 1.54 2.72 13.91
N HIS A 66 0.92 3.75 13.35
CA HIS A 66 1.61 4.72 12.48
C HIS A 66 2.80 5.40 13.19
N SER A 67 3.90 5.52 12.46
CA SER A 67 5.14 6.19 12.89
C SER A 67 5.78 6.90 11.71
N ASP A 68 5.93 8.23 11.77
CA ASP A 68 6.50 9.01 10.66
C ASP A 68 7.95 8.64 10.31
N LYS A 69 8.68 8.02 11.25
CA LYS A 69 10.06 7.56 11.03
C LYS A 69 10.13 6.20 10.35
N ASN A 70 9.16 5.34 10.64
CA ASN A 70 9.11 3.95 10.20
C ASN A 70 7.71 3.66 9.67
N VAL A 71 7.39 4.24 8.51
CA VAL A 71 6.09 4.08 7.88
C VAL A 71 5.99 2.66 7.33
N THR A 72 4.92 1.98 7.73
CA THR A 72 4.49 0.69 7.19
C THR A 72 3.34 0.94 6.22
N TRP A 73 3.18 0.06 5.23
CA TRP A 73 2.07 0.13 4.28
C TRP A 73 1.72 -1.24 3.72
N TRP A 74 0.47 -1.39 3.31
CA TRP A 74 0.01 -2.50 2.47
C TRP A 74 0.22 -2.18 1.00
N GLN A 75 0.48 -3.20 0.19
CA GLN A 75 0.72 -3.06 -1.25
C GLN A 75 -0.01 -4.17 -2.01
N SER A 76 -0.76 -3.78 -3.06
CA SER A 76 -1.30 -4.73 -4.04
C SER A 76 -0.21 -5.15 -5.03
N ASP A 77 -0.47 -6.21 -5.79
CA ASP A 77 0.26 -6.47 -7.03
C ASP A 77 0.09 -5.29 -8.01
N THR A 78 0.93 -5.28 -9.05
CA THR A 78 1.01 -4.19 -10.01
C THR A 78 0.10 -4.45 -11.22
N ILE A 79 0.09 -3.48 -12.15
CA ILE A 79 -0.57 -3.62 -13.44
C ILE A 79 -0.01 -4.77 -14.29
N ILE A 80 1.24 -5.19 -14.06
CA ILE A 80 1.87 -6.31 -14.77
C ILE A 80 1.18 -7.63 -14.39
N GLU A 81 0.74 -7.74 -13.14
CA GLU A 81 -0.04 -8.87 -12.61
C GLU A 81 -1.56 -8.68 -12.83
N ASP A 82 -1.95 -7.88 -13.81
CA ASP A 82 -3.34 -7.66 -14.22
C ASP A 82 -4.23 -6.98 -13.16
N ILE A 83 -3.63 -6.26 -12.21
CA ILE A 83 -4.35 -5.34 -11.30
C ILE A 83 -4.60 -4.02 -12.02
N GLN A 84 -5.52 -4.05 -12.98
CA GLN A 84 -5.98 -2.91 -13.77
C GLN A 84 -7.44 -3.06 -14.11
N TRP A 85 -8.08 -2.00 -14.58
CA TRP A 85 -9.46 -2.09 -15.06
C TRP A 85 -9.61 -3.24 -16.08
N PRO A 86 -10.65 -4.08 -15.99
CA PRO A 86 -11.81 -3.99 -15.09
C PRO A 86 -11.63 -4.63 -13.71
N HIS A 87 -10.47 -5.19 -13.39
CA HIS A 87 -10.16 -5.78 -12.09
C HIS A 87 -10.10 -4.72 -10.99
N GLN A 88 -10.47 -5.13 -9.77
CA GLN A 88 -10.58 -4.27 -8.60
C GLN A 88 -9.94 -4.95 -7.40
N VAL A 89 -9.38 -4.13 -6.50
CA VAL A 89 -8.86 -4.57 -5.21
C VAL A 89 -9.74 -4.00 -4.12
N ASN A 90 -10.26 -4.87 -3.25
CA ASN A 90 -11.14 -4.48 -2.16
C ASN A 90 -10.43 -4.66 -0.81
N LEU A 91 -10.60 -3.67 0.06
CA LEU A 91 -10.19 -3.71 1.46
C LEU A 91 -11.45 -3.73 2.32
N THR A 92 -11.65 -4.81 3.07
CA THR A 92 -12.82 -4.97 3.93
C THR A 92 -12.39 -4.89 5.39
N LEU A 93 -12.99 -3.94 6.12
CA LEU A 93 -12.79 -3.76 7.56
C LEU A 93 -14.11 -4.02 8.28
N ASN A 94 -14.11 -5.02 9.17
CA ASN A 94 -15.26 -5.34 10.00
C ASN A 94 -15.08 -4.69 11.38
N LEU A 95 -15.99 -3.78 11.74
CA LEU A 95 -15.93 -3.00 12.98
C LEU A 95 -16.57 -3.74 14.16
#